data_AF-A0AAW9KIM7-F1
#
_entry.id   AF-A0AAW9KIM7-F1
#
_cell.length_a   1.000
_cell.length_b   1.000
_cell.length_c   1.000
_cell.angle_alpha   90.00
_cell.angle_beta   90.00
_cell.angle_gamma   90.00
#
_symmetry.space_group_name_H-M   'P 1'
#
loop_
_entity.id
_entity.type
_entity.pdbx_description
1 polymer ?
#
loop_
_entity_poly.entity_id
_entity_poly.type
_entity_poly.pdbx_seq_one_letter_code
_entity_poly.pdbx_strand_id
1 'polypeptide(L)'
;DCSNVGQCGVCLVEVEGQEELVKACCVIPEDGMVINTNTERVQEEVKKTVSSLLDKHEFKCGPCKRRENCEFLKLVIKTKARASKPFIVADKSEYVDDRSKSIVLDRTKCVTCGRCVAACKTKTGTESIKFIEVDGEKIVGPENLKCFDDTNCLLCGQCVVACPVDALSEKSHMDRVKEALADEEKHVIVAMAPSVRTSMGELFKMGYGVDVTGKIYTALR
;
A
#
# COMPACT_ATOMS: atom_id res chain seq x y z
N ASP A 1 4.15 6.00 -20.09
CA ASP A 1 4.85 5.99 -18.79
C ASP A 1 3.80 6.03 -17.66
N CYS A 2 3.84 5.11 -16.70
CA CYS A 2 2.85 5.02 -15.62
C CYS A 2 3.28 5.74 -14.33
N SER A 3 4.38 6.53 -14.39
CA SER A 3 4.84 7.37 -13.29
C SER A 3 5.04 6.61 -11.96
N ASN A 4 5.36 5.32 -12.01
CA ASN A 4 5.64 4.48 -10.82
C ASN A 4 7.09 3.96 -10.80
N VAL A 5 7.85 4.15 -11.88
CA VAL A 5 9.23 3.71 -11.99
C VAL A 5 10.15 4.79 -11.41
N GLY A 6 11.12 4.39 -10.58
CA GLY A 6 12.15 5.29 -10.05
C GLY A 6 11.70 6.28 -8.97
N GLN A 7 10.43 6.31 -8.56
CA GLN A 7 9.96 7.32 -7.61
C GLN A 7 10.40 7.07 -6.16
N CYS A 8 10.51 5.81 -5.73
CA CYS A 8 10.76 5.51 -4.31
C CYS A 8 12.22 5.62 -3.89
N GLY A 9 13.19 5.57 -4.81
CA GLY A 9 14.62 5.65 -4.48
C GLY A 9 15.18 4.50 -3.62
N VAL A 10 14.45 3.41 -3.42
CA VAL A 10 14.88 2.30 -2.55
C VAL A 10 15.89 1.35 -3.23
N CYS A 11 15.90 1.31 -4.57
CA CYS A 11 16.73 0.40 -5.36
C CYS A 11 18.05 1.05 -5.83
N LEU A 12 18.65 1.91 -5.01
CA LEU A 12 19.92 2.55 -5.35
C LEU A 12 21.04 1.50 -5.41
N VAL A 13 21.88 1.63 -6.43
CA VAL A 13 23.08 0.81 -6.64
C VAL A 13 24.22 1.70 -7.12
N GLU A 14 25.45 1.26 -6.90
CA GLU A 14 26.65 1.94 -7.33
C GLU A 14 27.18 1.24 -8.60
N VAL A 15 27.50 2.03 -9.62
CA VAL A 15 28.07 1.54 -10.89
C VAL A 15 29.47 2.12 -10.99
N GLU A 16 30.48 1.27 -11.18
CA GLU A 16 31.87 1.75 -11.31
C GLU A 16 32.00 2.70 -12.51
N GLY A 17 32.71 3.82 -12.30
CA GLY A 17 32.85 4.89 -13.29
C GLY A 17 31.72 5.92 -13.29
N GLN A 18 30.66 5.74 -12.49
CA GLN A 18 29.63 6.77 -12.29
C GLN A 18 29.78 7.41 -10.91
N GLU A 19 29.74 8.75 -10.89
CA GLU A 19 29.83 9.48 -9.62
C GLU A 19 28.55 9.34 -8.79
N GLU A 20 27.37 9.36 -9.41
CA GLU A 20 26.08 9.29 -8.71
C GLU A 20 25.58 7.85 -8.55
N LEU A 21 24.81 7.60 -7.48
CA LEU A 21 24.10 6.33 -7.33
C LEU A 21 22.91 6.29 -8.29
N VAL A 22 22.74 5.16 -8.97
CA VAL A 22 21.66 4.98 -9.93
C VAL A 22 20.53 4.11 -9.38
N LYS A 23 19.33 4.31 -9.90
CA LYS A 23 18.16 3.51 -9.53
C LYS A 23 18.11 2.28 -10.40
N ALA A 24 18.37 1.09 -9.84
CA ALA A 24 18.41 -0.17 -10.58
C ALA A 24 17.12 -0.45 -11.37
N CYS A 25 15.95 -0.01 -10.89
CA CYS A 25 14.69 -0.19 -11.61
C CYS A 25 14.53 0.65 -12.89
N CYS A 26 15.44 1.60 -13.15
CA CYS A 26 15.40 2.51 -14.28
C CYS A 26 16.54 2.28 -15.28
N VAL A 27 17.60 1.57 -14.86
CA VAL A 27 18.83 1.41 -15.64
C VAL A 27 18.76 0.14 -16.46
N ILE A 28 19.19 0.23 -17.72
CA ILE A 28 19.36 -0.91 -18.61
C ILE A 28 20.79 -1.42 -18.43
N PRO A 29 21.02 -2.73 -18.23
CA PRO A 29 22.37 -3.27 -18.09
C PRO A 29 23.14 -3.17 -19.41
N GLU A 30 24.39 -2.73 -19.33
CA GLU A 30 25.32 -2.65 -20.47
C GLU A 30 26.51 -3.59 -20.28
N ASP A 31 27.13 -4.01 -21.38
CA ASP A 31 28.31 -4.87 -21.34
C ASP A 31 29.46 -4.16 -20.61
N GLY A 32 30.17 -4.90 -19.77
CA GLY A 32 31.24 -4.36 -18.93
C GLY A 32 30.81 -3.56 -17.70
N MET A 33 29.50 -3.39 -17.40
CA MET A 33 29.07 -2.76 -16.15
C MET A 33 29.48 -3.58 -14.91
N VAL A 34 30.11 -2.92 -13.94
CA VAL A 34 30.39 -3.48 -12.60
C VAL A 34 29.46 -2.81 -11.59
N ILE A 35 28.57 -3.58 -10.96
CA ILE A 35 27.51 -3.07 -10.10
C ILE A 35 27.74 -3.55 -8.67
N ASN A 36 27.84 -2.58 -7.75
CA ASN A 36 27.97 -2.81 -6.33
C ASN A 36 26.65 -2.46 -5.62
N THR A 37 26.00 -3.44 -5.01
CA THR A 37 24.63 -3.27 -4.43
C THR A 37 24.61 -3.08 -2.93
N ASN A 38 25.75 -3.17 -2.24
CA ASN A 38 25.80 -3.24 -0.78
C ASN A 38 27.00 -2.49 -0.17
N THR A 39 27.52 -1.47 -0.87
CA THR A 39 28.55 -0.58 -0.32
C THR A 39 27.96 0.26 0.82
N GLU A 40 28.80 0.76 1.72
CA GLU A 40 28.36 1.64 2.81
C GLU A 40 27.63 2.87 2.27
N ARG A 41 28.12 3.41 1.15
CA ARG A 41 27.51 4.52 0.42
C ARG A 41 26.07 4.20 0.01
N VAL A 42 25.83 3.05 -0.63
CA VAL A 42 24.49 2.61 -1.03
C VAL A 42 23.58 2.42 0.19
N GLN A 43 24.09 1.78 1.24
CA GLN A 43 23.31 1.50 2.44
C GLN A 43 22.83 2.79 3.13
N GLU A 44 23.71 3.78 3.28
CA GLU A 44 23.37 5.05 3.92
C GLU A 44 22.39 5.88 3.07
N GLU A 45 22.53 5.92 1.74
CA GLU A 45 21.59 6.64 0.88
C GLU A 45 20.20 5.99 0.83
N VAL A 46 20.13 4.66 0.79
CA VAL A 46 18.84 3.94 0.90
C VAL A 46 18.20 4.19 2.26
N LYS A 47 18.98 4.19 3.34
CA LYS A 47 18.49 4.47 4.69
C LYS A 47 17.98 5.91 4.84
N LYS A 48 18.67 6.90 4.26
CA LYS A 48 18.19 8.31 4.20
C LYS A 48 16.89 8.41 3.42
N THR A 49 16.78 7.72 2.30
CA THR A 49 15.54 7.69 1.50
C THR A 49 14.38 7.12 2.32
N VAL A 50 14.57 5.99 3.00
CA VAL A 50 13.53 5.40 3.88
C VAL A 50 13.22 6.31 5.08
N SER A 51 14.22 7.00 5.63
CA SER A 51 14.05 7.99 6.69
C SER A 51 13.15 9.16 6.24
N SER A 52 13.37 9.68 5.04
CA SER A 52 12.51 10.73 4.45
C SER A 52 11.06 10.28 4.27
N LEU A 53 10.84 9.01 3.91
CA LEU A 53 9.49 8.44 3.86
C LEU A 53 8.85 8.34 5.26
N LEU A 54 9.63 8.01 6.30
CA LEU A 54 9.15 7.97 7.68
C LEU A 54 8.75 9.37 8.22
N ASP A 55 9.40 10.42 7.75
CA ASP A 55 9.07 11.82 8.14
C ASP A 55 7.68 12.26 7.66
N LYS A 56 7.06 11.50 6.73
CA LYS A 56 5.70 11.72 6.21
C LYS A 56 4.75 10.56 6.48
N HIS A 57 5.17 9.57 7.27
CA HIS A 57 4.41 8.35 7.50
C HIS A 57 4.11 8.15 8.98
N GLU A 58 2.83 8.02 9.33
CA GLU A 58 2.45 7.80 10.72
C GLU A 58 2.78 6.37 11.12
N PHE A 59 3.96 6.18 11.72
CA PHE A 59 4.53 4.86 12.02
C PHE A 59 3.98 4.26 13.33
N LYS A 60 2.66 4.04 13.37
CA LYS A 60 1.94 3.35 14.47
C LYS A 60 1.44 2.00 13.98
N CYS A 61 2.30 0.97 14.05
CA CYS A 61 2.00 -0.35 13.47
C CYS A 61 1.03 -1.20 14.29
N GLY A 62 0.84 -0.93 15.58
CA GLY A 62 -0.02 -1.72 16.47
C GLY A 62 -1.46 -1.92 15.94
N PRO A 63 -2.22 -0.83 15.70
CA PRO A 63 -3.59 -0.90 15.17
C PRO A 63 -3.68 -0.98 13.64
N CYS A 64 -2.56 -1.04 12.92
CA CYS A 64 -2.52 -0.98 11.46
C CYS A 64 -2.99 -2.31 10.83
N LYS A 65 -3.89 -2.26 9.84
CA LYS A 65 -4.46 -3.47 9.22
C LYS A 65 -3.42 -4.28 8.45
N ARG A 66 -2.39 -3.59 7.92
CA ARG A 66 -1.26 -4.19 7.19
C ARG A 66 -0.10 -4.63 8.09
N ARG A 67 -0.24 -4.64 9.42
CA ARG A 67 0.85 -4.96 10.37
C ARG A 67 1.62 -6.22 10.00
N GLU A 68 0.93 -7.26 9.52
CA GLU A 68 1.53 -8.59 9.29
C GLU A 68 2.21 -8.74 7.92
N ASN A 69 1.88 -7.89 6.95
CA ASN A 69 2.34 -8.03 5.57
C ASN A 69 2.77 -6.70 4.90
N CYS A 70 3.00 -5.64 5.68
CA CYS A 70 3.45 -4.34 5.18
C CYS A 70 4.86 -4.42 4.58
N GLU A 71 5.02 -3.96 3.33
CA GLU A 71 6.31 -3.92 2.65
C GLU A 71 7.22 -2.82 3.22
N PHE A 72 6.64 -1.67 3.60
CA PHE A 72 7.40 -0.55 4.17
C PHE A 72 7.98 -0.88 5.54
N LEU A 73 7.22 -1.59 6.39
CA LEU A 73 7.72 -2.05 7.68
C LEU A 73 8.94 -2.97 7.51
N LYS A 74 8.91 -3.88 6.53
CA LYS A 74 10.05 -4.74 6.20
C LYS A 74 11.29 -3.92 5.81
N LEU A 75 11.10 -2.87 5.00
CA LEU A 75 12.19 -1.97 4.60
C LEU A 75 12.77 -1.21 5.78
N VAL A 76 11.93 -0.63 6.65
CA VAL A 76 12.36 0.10 7.85
C VAL A 76 13.17 -0.79 8.78
N ILE A 77 12.73 -2.03 9.01
CA ILE A 77 13.47 -3.01 9.81
C ILE A 77 14.81 -3.35 9.15
N LYS A 78 14.81 -3.60 7.84
CA LYS A 78 16.01 -3.97 7.08
C LYS A 78 17.07 -2.87 7.08
N THR A 79 16.69 -1.61 6.88
CA THR A 79 17.62 -0.48 6.79
C THR A 79 17.93 0.15 8.14
N LYS A 80 17.17 -0.22 9.20
CA LYS A 80 17.21 0.43 10.52
C LYS A 80 17.02 1.95 10.42
N ALA A 81 16.24 2.40 9.44
CA ALA A 81 15.94 3.81 9.25
C ALA A 81 15.13 4.36 10.43
N ARG A 82 15.29 5.65 10.71
CA ARG A 82 14.56 6.38 11.73
C ARG A 82 14.08 7.70 11.14
N ALA A 83 12.90 8.15 11.53
CA ALA A 83 12.45 9.50 11.18
C ALA A 83 13.39 10.53 11.79
N SER A 84 13.69 11.59 11.03
CA SER A 84 14.33 12.79 11.58
C SER A 84 13.36 13.50 12.52
N LYS A 85 12.08 13.55 12.14
CA LYS A 85 10.97 14.06 12.94
C LYS A 85 9.78 13.12 12.80
N PRO A 86 9.34 12.45 13.88
CA PRO A 86 8.19 11.56 13.82
C PRO A 86 6.94 12.28 13.27
N PHE A 87 6.34 11.71 12.23
CA PHE A 87 5.08 12.20 11.68
C PHE A 87 3.92 11.77 12.57
N ILE A 88 3.44 12.70 13.39
CA ILE A 88 2.32 12.49 14.29
C ILE A 88 1.23 13.49 13.95
N VAL A 89 0.11 12.97 13.48
CA VAL A 89 -1.06 13.76 13.11
C VAL A 89 -2.07 13.69 14.27
N ALA A 90 -2.49 14.85 14.78
CA ALA A 90 -3.47 14.94 15.85
C ALA A 90 -4.90 14.73 15.32
N ASP A 91 -5.24 15.40 14.21
CA ASP A 91 -6.51 15.21 13.50
C ASP A 91 -6.28 14.60 12.13
N LYS A 92 -6.87 13.42 11.92
CA LYS A 92 -6.75 12.66 10.67
C LYS A 92 -7.83 12.98 9.65
N SER A 93 -8.81 13.81 10.00
CA SER A 93 -9.96 14.16 9.13
C SER A 93 -9.51 14.63 7.74
N GLU A 94 -8.47 15.46 7.69
CA GLU A 94 -7.89 16.00 6.44
C GLU A 94 -7.11 14.95 5.62
N TYR A 95 -6.67 13.86 6.25
CA TYR A 95 -5.87 12.82 5.59
C TYR A 95 -6.71 11.63 5.13
N VAL A 96 -7.84 11.38 5.80
CA VAL A 96 -8.67 10.19 5.60
C VAL A 96 -9.89 10.54 4.75
N ASP A 97 -9.95 9.95 3.55
CA ASP A 97 -11.16 9.95 2.74
C ASP A 97 -11.88 8.61 2.88
N ASP A 98 -13.00 8.65 3.61
CA ASP A 98 -13.87 7.50 3.90
C ASP A 98 -15.29 7.68 3.33
N ARG A 99 -15.45 8.55 2.32
CA ARG A 99 -16.77 8.88 1.74
C ARG A 99 -17.34 7.76 0.86
N SER A 100 -16.47 6.99 0.22
CA SER A 100 -16.85 5.93 -0.71
C SER A 100 -17.49 4.75 0.01
N LYS A 101 -18.40 4.05 -0.68
CA LYS A 101 -18.98 2.81 -0.20
C LYS A 101 -18.01 1.63 -0.27
N SER A 102 -16.87 1.75 -0.96
CA SER A 102 -15.98 0.62 -1.25
C SER A 102 -14.53 0.86 -0.88
N ILE A 103 -13.98 2.07 -1.06
CA ILE A 103 -12.54 2.33 -0.91
C ILE A 103 -12.31 3.44 0.11
N VAL A 104 -11.37 3.22 1.03
CA VAL A 104 -10.90 4.22 1.99
C VAL A 104 -9.46 4.58 1.68
N LEU A 105 -9.14 5.87 1.77
CA LEU A 105 -7.79 6.39 1.56
C LEU A 105 -7.28 7.12 2.80
N ASP A 106 -6.32 6.53 3.52
CA ASP A 106 -5.59 7.17 4.63
C ASP A 106 -4.23 7.69 4.14
N ARG A 107 -4.15 8.99 3.89
CA ARG A 107 -2.92 9.63 3.40
C ARG A 107 -1.81 9.67 4.45
N THR A 108 -2.10 9.52 5.75
CA THR A 108 -1.07 9.45 6.79
C THR A 108 -0.16 8.24 6.63
N LYS A 109 -0.59 7.23 5.87
CA LYS A 109 0.20 6.02 5.58
C LYS A 109 0.82 6.03 4.18
N CYS A 110 0.44 6.97 3.33
CA CYS A 110 0.88 6.99 1.94
C CYS A 110 2.38 7.27 1.85
N VAL A 111 3.08 6.49 1.01
CA VAL A 111 4.51 6.69 0.70
C VAL A 111 4.72 7.25 -0.71
N THR A 112 3.64 7.75 -1.34
CA THR A 112 3.63 8.43 -2.64
C THR A 112 4.36 7.66 -3.75
N CYS A 113 4.31 6.32 -3.71
CA CYS A 113 5.07 5.44 -4.60
C CYS A 113 4.48 5.27 -6.02
N GLY A 114 3.27 5.76 -6.26
CA GLY A 114 2.60 5.68 -7.58
C GLY A 114 2.08 4.31 -7.99
N ARG A 115 2.28 3.24 -7.21
CA ARG A 115 1.79 1.87 -7.54
C ARG A 115 0.28 1.81 -7.80
N CYS A 116 -0.52 2.50 -6.99
CA CYS A 116 -1.98 2.56 -7.15
C CYS A 116 -2.41 3.27 -8.44
N VAL A 117 -1.75 4.39 -8.79
CA VAL A 117 -1.98 5.15 -10.03
C VAL A 117 -1.66 4.27 -11.25
N ALA A 118 -0.50 3.63 -11.25
CA ALA A 118 -0.11 2.71 -12.32
C ALA A 118 -1.03 1.50 -12.43
N ALA A 119 -1.44 0.89 -11.31
CA ALA A 119 -2.34 -0.24 -11.30
C ALA A 119 -3.72 0.14 -11.88
N CYS A 120 -4.27 1.28 -11.51
CA CYS A 120 -5.53 1.75 -12.08
C CYS A 120 -5.41 1.95 -13.58
N LYS A 121 -4.38 2.68 -14.05
CA LYS A 121 -4.14 2.90 -15.47
C LYS A 121 -3.99 1.60 -16.26
N THR A 122 -3.18 0.66 -15.77
CA THR A 122 -2.85 -0.58 -16.50
C THR A 122 -3.94 -1.65 -16.44
N LYS A 123 -4.73 -1.70 -15.36
CA LYS A 123 -5.76 -2.75 -15.18
C LYS A 123 -7.13 -2.33 -15.70
N THR A 124 -7.49 -1.04 -15.60
CA THR A 124 -8.83 -0.57 -15.99
C THR A 124 -8.82 0.46 -17.12
N GLY A 125 -7.70 1.16 -17.34
CA GLY A 125 -7.63 2.27 -18.30
C GLY A 125 -8.40 3.53 -17.87
N THR A 126 -9.06 3.52 -16.71
CA THR A 126 -9.93 4.63 -16.29
C THR A 126 -9.16 5.80 -15.67
N GLU A 127 -7.93 5.54 -15.20
CA GLU A 127 -7.07 6.53 -14.53
C GLU A 127 -7.79 7.30 -13.40
N SER A 128 -8.70 6.63 -12.68
CA SER A 128 -9.58 7.26 -11.69
C SER A 128 -8.87 7.69 -10.41
N ILE A 129 -7.66 7.20 -10.16
CA ILE A 129 -6.78 7.63 -9.05
C ILE A 129 -5.50 8.22 -9.65
N LYS A 130 -5.15 9.43 -9.22
CA LYS A 130 -4.07 10.25 -9.81
C LYS A 130 -3.19 10.86 -8.72
N PHE A 131 -2.06 11.42 -9.15
CA PHE A 131 -1.33 12.40 -8.35
C PHE A 131 -1.99 13.77 -8.50
N ILE A 132 -2.14 14.47 -7.39
CA ILE A 132 -2.79 15.79 -7.30
C ILE A 132 -1.90 16.67 -6.43
N GLU A 133 -1.76 17.93 -6.82
CA GLU A 133 -1.04 18.93 -6.03
C GLU A 133 -2.06 19.73 -5.20
N VAL A 134 -1.86 19.76 -3.88
CA VAL A 134 -2.70 20.50 -2.92
C VAL A 134 -1.76 21.24 -1.99
N ASP A 135 -1.90 22.57 -1.92
CA ASP A 135 -1.06 23.44 -1.08
C ASP A 135 0.46 23.22 -1.25
N GLY A 136 0.89 22.94 -2.49
CA GLY A 136 2.29 22.65 -2.82
C GLY A 136 2.76 21.24 -2.45
N GLU A 137 1.88 20.39 -1.93
CA GLU A 137 2.15 18.98 -1.64
C GLU A 137 1.57 18.04 -2.68
N LYS A 138 2.37 17.07 -3.11
CA LYS A 138 1.95 16.01 -4.01
C LYS A 138 1.28 14.87 -3.23
N ILE A 139 -0.04 14.73 -3.40
CA ILE A 139 -0.84 13.68 -2.80
C ILE A 139 -1.40 12.72 -3.86
N VAL A 140 -1.94 11.59 -3.40
CA VAL A 140 -2.72 10.67 -4.23
C VAL A 140 -4.21 10.91 -3.94
N GLY A 141 -5.06 10.84 -4.97
CA GLY A 141 -6.50 10.95 -4.79
C GLY A 141 -7.30 10.68 -6.06
N PRO A 142 -8.63 10.56 -5.94
CA PRO A 142 -9.53 10.53 -7.08
C PRO A 142 -9.58 11.89 -7.80
N GLU A 143 -10.04 11.88 -9.05
CA GLU A 143 -10.16 13.09 -9.87
C GLU A 143 -10.91 14.23 -9.13
N ASN A 144 -10.31 15.43 -9.15
CA ASN A 144 -10.81 16.63 -8.46
C ASN A 144 -11.12 16.43 -6.96
N LEU A 145 -10.47 15.45 -6.30
CA LEU A 145 -10.70 15.10 -4.89
C LEU A 145 -12.16 14.79 -4.54
N LYS A 146 -12.97 14.38 -5.55
CA LYS A 146 -14.34 13.88 -5.35
C LYS A 146 -14.36 12.57 -4.57
N CYS A 147 -15.52 12.11 -4.14
CA CYS A 147 -15.65 10.72 -3.71
C CYS A 147 -15.35 9.79 -4.89
N PHE A 148 -14.69 8.64 -4.67
CA PHE A 148 -14.48 7.64 -5.73
C PHE A 148 -15.80 7.26 -6.43
N ASP A 149 -16.89 7.18 -5.67
CA ASP A 149 -18.23 6.80 -6.15
C ASP A 149 -18.81 7.84 -7.13
N ASP A 150 -18.35 9.09 -7.08
CA ASP A 150 -18.84 10.20 -7.90
C ASP A 150 -17.93 10.47 -9.13
N THR A 151 -17.11 9.49 -9.50
CA THR A 151 -16.16 9.56 -10.63
C THR A 151 -16.33 8.35 -11.55
N ASN A 152 -15.52 8.25 -12.61
CA ASN A 152 -15.46 7.07 -13.48
C ASN A 152 -14.77 5.84 -12.82
N CYS A 153 -14.60 5.84 -11.49
CA CYS A 153 -14.02 4.73 -10.75
C CYS A 153 -14.94 3.52 -10.78
N LEU A 154 -14.39 2.35 -11.09
CA LEU A 154 -15.13 1.08 -11.07
C LEU A 154 -15.25 0.45 -9.69
N LEU A 155 -14.64 1.06 -8.66
CA LEU A 155 -14.55 0.53 -7.29
C LEU A 155 -13.96 -0.89 -7.21
N CYS A 156 -13.17 -1.30 -8.21
CA CYS A 156 -12.63 -2.66 -8.34
C CYS A 156 -11.50 -3.02 -7.36
N GLY A 157 -10.99 -2.06 -6.59
CA GLY A 157 -9.97 -2.30 -5.57
C GLY A 157 -8.57 -2.66 -6.08
N GLN A 158 -8.29 -2.61 -7.39
CA GLN A 158 -6.94 -2.91 -7.92
C GLN A 158 -5.86 -1.98 -7.34
N CYS A 159 -6.22 -0.73 -7.04
CA CYS A 159 -5.36 0.22 -6.34
C CYS A 159 -5.06 -0.18 -4.89
N VAL A 160 -6.02 -0.82 -4.19
CA VAL A 160 -5.86 -1.36 -2.83
C VAL A 160 -4.87 -2.52 -2.84
N VAL A 161 -5.06 -3.48 -3.77
CA VAL A 161 -4.16 -4.64 -3.94
C VAL A 161 -2.74 -4.19 -4.26
N ALA A 162 -2.57 -3.17 -5.10
CA ALA A 162 -1.26 -2.65 -5.48
C ALA A 162 -0.55 -1.87 -4.37
N CYS A 163 -1.24 -1.47 -3.28
CA CYS A 163 -0.66 -0.61 -2.26
C CYS A 163 0.33 -1.39 -1.34
N PRO A 164 1.57 -0.90 -1.13
CA PRO A 164 2.56 -1.56 -0.25
C PRO A 164 2.30 -1.39 1.25
N VAL A 165 1.38 -0.49 1.61
CA VAL A 165 1.10 0.02 2.96
C VAL A 165 -0.42 0.11 3.17
N ASP A 166 -0.86 0.51 4.36
CA ASP A 166 -2.28 0.65 4.72
C ASP A 166 -2.89 2.00 4.29
N ALA A 167 -2.42 2.57 3.18
CA ALA A 167 -2.91 3.86 2.68
C ALA A 167 -4.23 3.71 1.91
N LEU A 168 -4.49 2.54 1.33
CA LEU A 168 -5.73 2.24 0.62
C LEU A 168 -6.28 0.95 1.23
N SER A 169 -7.54 0.96 1.65
CA SER A 169 -8.24 -0.21 2.18
C SER A 169 -9.67 -0.27 1.66
N GLU A 170 -10.34 -1.39 1.94
CA GLU A 170 -11.78 -1.52 1.79
C GLU A 170 -12.54 -0.68 2.82
N LYS A 171 -13.77 -0.28 2.48
CA LYS A 171 -14.76 0.24 3.42
C LYS A 171 -15.17 -0.88 4.38
N SER A 172 -14.94 -0.67 5.67
CA SER A 172 -15.24 -1.68 6.69
C SER A 172 -16.74 -1.91 6.82
N HIS A 173 -17.16 -3.18 6.79
CA HIS A 173 -18.49 -3.61 7.22
C HIS A 173 -18.44 -4.46 8.52
N MET A 174 -17.29 -4.48 9.22
CA MET A 174 -17.13 -5.26 10.45
C MET A 174 -18.09 -4.83 11.56
N ASP A 175 -18.39 -3.54 11.66
CA ASP A 175 -19.32 -3.02 12.68
C ASP A 175 -20.73 -3.56 12.46
N ARG A 176 -21.21 -3.58 11.21
CA ARG A 176 -22.50 -4.17 10.85
C ARG A 176 -22.59 -5.65 11.20
N VAL A 177 -21.52 -6.40 10.95
CA VAL A 177 -21.44 -7.83 11.28
C VAL A 177 -21.45 -8.03 12.79
N LYS A 178 -20.66 -7.25 13.53
CA LYS A 178 -20.58 -7.33 14.99
C LYS A 178 -21.91 -6.99 15.66
N GLU A 179 -22.58 -5.93 15.21
CA GLU A 179 -23.90 -5.52 15.67
C GLU A 179 -24.94 -6.60 15.39
N ALA A 180 -24.92 -7.20 14.19
CA ALA A 180 -25.86 -8.26 13.83
C ALA A 180 -25.65 -9.54 14.66
N LEU A 181 -24.40 -9.91 14.96
CA LEU A 181 -24.07 -11.08 15.78
C LEU A 181 -24.42 -10.90 17.26
N ALA A 182 -24.46 -9.67 17.76
CA ALA A 182 -24.82 -9.35 19.15
C ALA A 182 -26.33 -9.21 19.37
N ASP A 183 -27.12 -9.16 18.29
CA ASP A 183 -28.56 -8.98 18.32
C ASP A 183 -29.29 -10.33 18.41
N GLU A 184 -29.91 -10.60 19.55
CA GLU A 184 -30.62 -11.86 19.83
C GLU A 184 -31.85 -12.09 18.93
N GLU A 185 -32.42 -11.03 18.33
CA GLU A 185 -33.56 -11.14 17.42
C GLU A 185 -33.13 -11.51 15.98
N LYS A 186 -31.83 -11.45 15.66
CA LYS A 186 -31.32 -11.72 14.32
C LYS A 186 -30.81 -13.13 14.16
N HIS A 187 -31.31 -13.81 13.13
CA HIS A 187 -30.64 -14.99 12.60
C HIS A 187 -29.59 -14.58 11.55
N VAL A 188 -28.31 -14.63 11.92
CA VAL A 188 -27.20 -14.20 11.06
C VAL A 188 -26.75 -15.33 10.14
N ILE A 189 -26.89 -15.12 8.83
CA ILE A 189 -26.39 -16.03 7.80
C ILE A 189 -25.04 -15.55 7.26
N VAL A 190 -24.21 -16.51 6.83
CA VAL A 190 -22.94 -16.21 6.15
C VAL A 190 -22.76 -17.12 4.93
N ALA A 191 -22.34 -16.52 3.82
CA ALA A 191 -21.98 -17.22 2.59
C ALA A 191 -20.71 -16.60 2.01
N MET A 192 -19.73 -17.44 1.66
CA MET A 192 -18.47 -16.98 1.06
C MET A 192 -18.50 -17.08 -0.47
N ALA A 193 -17.86 -16.13 -1.15
CA ALA A 193 -17.71 -16.16 -2.60
C ALA A 193 -16.76 -17.29 -3.06
N PRO A 194 -16.78 -17.70 -4.35
CA PRO A 194 -15.98 -18.80 -4.86
C PRO A 194 -14.48 -18.68 -4.55
N SER A 195 -13.88 -17.51 -4.79
CA SER A 195 -12.44 -17.28 -4.66
C SER A 195 -11.93 -17.26 -3.22
N VAL A 196 -12.81 -17.12 -2.21
CA VAL A 196 -12.39 -17.02 -0.80
C VAL A 196 -11.71 -18.32 -0.35
N ARG A 197 -12.24 -19.46 -0.77
CA ARG A 197 -11.73 -20.79 -0.39
C ARG A 197 -10.34 -21.11 -0.96
N THR A 198 -9.90 -20.39 -2.00
CA THR A 198 -8.63 -20.64 -2.68
C THR A 198 -7.54 -19.63 -2.33
N SER A 199 -7.87 -18.54 -1.63
CA SER A 199 -6.92 -17.46 -1.30
C SER A 199 -6.77 -17.20 0.20
N MET A 200 -7.79 -17.44 1.02
CA MET A 200 -7.76 -17.02 2.43
C MET A 200 -6.64 -17.69 3.24
N GLY A 201 -6.23 -18.91 2.85
CA GLY A 201 -5.11 -19.63 3.48
C GLY A 201 -3.75 -18.93 3.38
N GLU A 202 -3.55 -18.06 2.39
CA GLU A 202 -2.29 -17.32 2.20
C GLU A 202 -1.97 -16.45 3.44
N LEU A 203 -3.00 -15.82 4.03
CA LEU A 203 -2.87 -15.00 5.23
C LEU A 203 -2.54 -15.82 6.49
N PHE A 204 -2.80 -17.12 6.47
CA PHE A 204 -2.47 -18.06 7.55
C PHE A 204 -1.16 -18.84 7.28
N LYS A 205 -0.31 -18.33 6.39
CA LYS A 205 0.99 -18.93 6.02
C LYS A 205 0.87 -20.35 5.46
N MET A 206 -0.24 -20.68 4.81
CA MET A 206 -0.48 -22.00 4.21
C MET A 206 0.10 -22.14 2.79
N GLY A 207 0.63 -21.06 2.22
CA GLY A 207 1.09 -21.01 0.82
C GLY A 207 -0.05 -20.65 -0.15
N TYR A 208 0.27 -20.66 -1.45
CA TYR A 208 -0.64 -20.30 -2.53
C TYR A 208 -1.39 -21.52 -3.08
N GLY A 209 -2.64 -21.34 -3.54
CA GLY A 209 -3.40 -22.38 -4.24
C GLY A 209 -3.92 -23.51 -3.35
N VAL A 210 -3.98 -23.29 -2.04
CA VAL A 210 -4.50 -24.28 -1.08
C VAL A 210 -6.01 -24.13 -0.92
N ASP A 211 -6.76 -25.21 -1.17
CA ASP A 211 -8.19 -25.25 -0.85
C ASP A 211 -8.40 -25.35 0.66
N VAL A 212 -9.01 -24.32 1.23
CA VAL A 212 -9.32 -24.22 2.67
C VAL A 212 -10.81 -24.32 2.98
N THR A 213 -11.65 -24.77 2.04
CA THR A 213 -13.13 -24.80 2.14
C THR A 213 -13.62 -25.31 3.50
N GLY A 214 -13.19 -26.51 3.91
CA GLY A 214 -13.62 -27.11 5.17
C GLY A 214 -13.21 -26.29 6.40
N LYS A 215 -12.00 -25.70 6.37
CA LYS A 215 -11.50 -24.86 7.47
C LYS A 215 -12.32 -23.58 7.63
N ILE A 216 -12.75 -22.98 6.52
CA ILE A 216 -13.59 -21.76 6.55
C ILE A 216 -14.96 -22.07 7.14
N TYR A 217 -15.60 -23.17 6.74
CA TYR A 217 -16.89 -23.54 7.31
C TYR A 217 -16.81 -23.84 8.81
N THR A 218 -15.70 -24.39 9.30
CA THR A 218 -15.48 -24.55 10.73
C THR A 218 -15.25 -23.21 11.42
N ALA A 219 -14.47 -22.31 10.83
CA ALA A 219 -14.15 -21.01 11.42
C ALA A 219 -15.34 -20.03 11.49
N LEU A 220 -16.35 -20.21 10.64
CA LEU A 220 -17.56 -19.38 10.61
C LEU A 220 -18.67 -19.87 11.56
N ARG A 221 -18.55 -21.07 12.14
CA ARG A 221 -19.50 -21.62 13.12
C ARG A 221 -19.05 -21.28 14.54
#